data_AF-A0A941DEU7-F1
#
_entry.id   AF-A0A941DEU7-F1
#
_cell.length_a   1.000
_cell.length_b   1.000
_cell.length_c   1.000
_cell.angle_alpha   90.00
_cell.angle_beta   90.00
_cell.angle_gamma   90.00
#
_symmetry.space_group_name_H-M   'P 1'
#
loop_
_entity.id
_entity.type
_entity.pdbx_description
1 polymer ?
#
loop_
_entity_poly.entity_id
_entity_poly.type
_entity_poly.pdbx_seq_one_letter_code
_entity_poly.pdbx_strand_id
1 'polypeptide(L)'
;MVGVAGRSGGARANSGGARPGAGRKPKAVVEKSANKRGASVETKLEPQAHGGALKREKSVPVELPERDMLTLLKDIALGRVEASAGQIRAAIAAVQYTHVKRADGGKKEEGQEAAKKAAAGKFAAASAPRLVANGGRKV
;
A
#
# COMPACT_ATOMS: atom_id res chain seq x y z
N MET A 1 -27.94 20.49 -42.87
CA MET A 1 -26.83 19.88 -42.12
C MET A 1 -27.24 19.75 -40.66
N VAL A 2 -27.54 18.53 -40.21
CA VAL A 2 -27.78 18.19 -38.79
C VAL A 2 -26.98 16.91 -38.51
N GLY A 3 -26.13 16.96 -37.49
CA GLY A 3 -25.08 15.98 -37.23
C GLY A 3 -25.58 14.58 -36.88
N VAL A 4 -24.87 13.57 -37.39
CA VAL A 4 -25.12 12.15 -37.09
C VAL A 4 -24.41 11.79 -35.79
N ALA A 5 -25.18 11.69 -34.71
CA ALA A 5 -24.72 11.13 -33.44
C ALA A 5 -24.66 9.60 -33.50
N GLY A 6 -23.57 9.04 -32.94
CA GLY A 6 -23.22 7.63 -32.77
C GLY A 6 -24.30 6.55 -32.99
N ARG A 7 -24.10 5.73 -34.03
CA ARG A 7 -24.94 4.57 -34.41
C ARG A 7 -24.75 3.31 -33.54
N SER A 8 -24.37 3.42 -32.26
CA SER A 8 -24.05 2.21 -31.45
C SER A 8 -24.84 2.01 -30.16
N GLY A 9 -25.70 2.94 -29.74
CA GLY A 9 -26.37 2.85 -28.43
C GLY A 9 -27.90 2.80 -28.42
N GLY A 10 -28.57 2.98 -29.57
CA GLY A 10 -30.03 3.02 -29.64
C GLY A 10 -30.66 1.63 -29.77
N ALA A 11 -31.91 1.51 -29.31
CA ALA A 11 -32.73 0.32 -29.54
C ALA A 11 -32.74 0.01 -31.06
N ARG A 12 -32.37 -1.22 -31.41
CA ARG A 12 -32.26 -1.63 -32.81
C ARG A 12 -33.62 -2.12 -33.30
N ALA A 13 -33.90 -1.96 -34.60
CA ALA A 13 -35.04 -2.65 -35.19
C ALA A 13 -34.89 -4.16 -34.91
N ASN A 14 -35.96 -4.78 -34.39
CA ASN A 14 -36.00 -6.17 -33.90
C ASN A 14 -35.21 -6.50 -32.62
N SER A 15 -34.66 -5.52 -31.88
CA SER A 15 -34.25 -5.78 -30.50
C SER A 15 -35.51 -5.86 -29.65
N GLY A 16 -35.86 -7.07 -29.20
CA GLY A 16 -36.98 -7.28 -28.28
C GLY A 16 -36.88 -6.33 -27.09
N GLY A 17 -37.90 -5.49 -26.91
CA GLY A 17 -37.94 -4.49 -25.84
C GLY A 17 -37.91 -5.13 -24.45
N ALA A 18 -37.80 -4.29 -23.42
CA ALA A 18 -37.90 -4.75 -22.04
C ALA A 18 -39.23 -5.51 -21.86
N ARG A 19 -39.13 -6.81 -21.53
CA ARG A 19 -40.31 -7.65 -21.28
C ARG A 19 -41.07 -7.11 -20.07
N PRO A 20 -42.39 -7.28 -19.98
CA PRO A 20 -43.14 -6.95 -18.76
C PRO A 20 -42.49 -7.63 -17.55
N GLY A 21 -42.03 -6.84 -16.57
CA GLY A 21 -41.29 -7.31 -15.39
C GLY A 21 -39.76 -7.35 -15.54
N ALA A 22 -39.20 -7.00 -16.70
CA ALA A 22 -37.76 -6.83 -16.89
C ALA A 22 -37.34 -5.44 -16.38
N GLY A 23 -36.65 -5.45 -15.24
CA GLY A 23 -36.14 -4.25 -14.59
C GLY A 23 -35.95 -4.49 -13.10
N ARG A 24 -35.03 -3.76 -12.48
CA ARG A 24 -34.88 -3.80 -11.03
C ARG A 24 -36.16 -3.20 -10.43
N LYS A 25 -36.84 -3.93 -9.53
CA LYS A 25 -37.99 -3.38 -8.79
C LYS A 25 -37.57 -2.02 -8.20
N PRO A 26 -38.39 -0.96 -8.36
CA PRO A 26 -38.06 0.33 -7.79
C PRO A 26 -37.86 0.13 -6.29
N LYS A 27 -36.70 0.55 -5.79
CA LYS A 27 -36.41 0.50 -4.37
C LYS A 27 -37.50 1.35 -3.70
N ALA A 28 -38.22 0.77 -2.73
CA ALA A 28 -39.15 1.52 -1.90
C ALA A 28 -38.48 2.83 -1.51
N VAL A 29 -39.18 3.94 -1.67
CA VAL A 29 -38.67 5.27 -1.36
C VAL A 29 -38.25 5.22 0.10
N VAL A 30 -36.96 4.99 0.34
CA VAL A 30 -36.38 5.22 1.65
C VAL A 30 -36.62 6.69 1.85
N GLU A 31 -37.49 7.02 2.82
CA GLU A 31 -37.69 8.39 3.24
C GLU A 31 -36.33 9.05 3.30
N LYS A 32 -36.18 10.14 2.55
CA LYS A 32 -34.94 10.90 2.48
C LYS A 32 -34.51 11.12 3.93
N SER A 33 -33.38 10.55 4.30
CA SER A 33 -32.76 10.76 5.61
C SER A 33 -32.85 12.24 5.95
N ALA A 34 -33.28 12.56 7.17
CA ALA A 34 -33.55 13.92 7.65
C ALA A 34 -32.35 14.89 7.59
N ASN A 35 -31.19 14.48 7.08
CA ASN A 35 -30.18 15.40 6.59
C ASN A 35 -30.59 15.96 5.22
N LYS A 36 -31.49 16.94 5.24
CA LYS A 36 -31.43 18.02 4.25
C LYS A 36 -29.96 18.44 4.18
N ARG A 37 -29.31 18.28 3.02
CA ARG A 37 -28.10 19.07 2.74
C ARG A 37 -28.52 20.50 3.02
N GLY A 38 -28.02 21.07 4.11
CA GLY A 38 -28.31 22.45 4.47
C GLY A 38 -28.13 23.26 3.21
N ALA A 39 -29.16 24.00 2.81
CA ALA A 39 -29.00 25.01 1.81
C ALA A 39 -27.72 25.77 2.19
N SER A 40 -26.75 25.83 1.27
CA SER A 40 -25.61 26.71 1.44
C SER A 40 -26.20 28.09 1.70
N VAL A 41 -26.19 28.50 2.96
CA VAL A 41 -26.60 29.85 3.32
C VAL A 41 -25.53 30.70 2.67
N GLU A 42 -25.86 31.35 1.56
CA GLU A 42 -25.07 32.46 1.04
C GLU A 42 -25.24 33.61 2.02
N THR A 43 -24.62 33.49 3.18
CA THR A 43 -24.33 34.63 4.02
C THR A 43 -23.37 35.49 3.21
N LYS A 44 -23.82 36.67 2.77
CA LYS A 44 -22.91 37.76 2.43
C LYS A 44 -22.19 38.16 3.71
N LEU A 45 -21.20 37.38 4.10
CA LEU A 45 -20.25 37.76 5.14
C LEU A 45 -19.56 39.02 4.65
N GLU A 46 -19.51 40.03 5.51
CA GLU A 46 -18.67 41.20 5.27
C GLU A 46 -17.26 40.73 4.88
N PRO A 47 -16.62 41.38 3.89
CA PRO A 47 -15.24 41.07 3.55
C PRO A 47 -14.42 41.26 4.83
N GLN A 48 -13.97 40.16 5.41
CA GLN A 48 -13.12 40.18 6.59
C GLN A 48 -11.95 41.11 6.24
N ALA A 49 -11.75 42.18 7.03
CA ALA A 49 -10.64 43.14 6.81
C ALA A 49 -9.27 42.45 6.81
N HIS A 50 -9.24 41.21 7.31
CA HIS A 50 -8.10 40.31 7.34
C HIS A 50 -8.51 38.97 6.74
N GLY A 51 -9.20 39.01 5.59
CA GLY A 51 -9.36 37.86 4.69
C GLY A 51 -8.02 37.48 4.08
N GLY A 52 -7.05 37.18 4.95
CA GLY A 52 -5.77 36.66 4.56
C GLY A 52 -6.04 35.30 3.97
N ALA A 53 -5.81 35.16 2.67
CA ALA A 53 -5.48 33.88 2.11
C ALA A 53 -4.40 33.29 3.01
N LEU A 54 -4.77 32.34 3.86
CA LEU A 54 -3.84 31.58 4.69
C LEU A 54 -2.85 31.01 3.69
N LYS A 55 -1.67 31.62 3.60
CA LYS A 55 -0.60 31.17 2.74
C LYS A 55 -0.33 29.75 3.22
N ARG A 56 -0.79 28.77 2.46
CA ARG A 56 -0.48 27.37 2.71
C ARG A 56 1.00 27.23 2.44
N GLU A 57 1.81 27.52 3.45
CA GLU A 57 3.22 27.18 3.44
C GLU A 57 3.27 25.67 3.32
N LYS A 58 3.71 25.20 2.16
CA LYS A 58 3.95 23.79 1.92
C LYS A 58 5.13 23.45 2.81
N SER A 59 4.94 22.52 3.76
CA SER A 59 6.04 22.06 4.60
C SER A 59 7.15 21.52 3.70
N VAL A 60 8.36 22.00 3.93
CA VAL A 60 9.55 21.48 3.24
C VAL A 60 9.86 20.11 3.84
N PRO A 61 10.09 19.07 3.02
CA PRO A 61 10.46 17.75 3.52
C PRO A 61 11.73 17.84 4.36
N VAL A 62 11.67 17.39 5.60
CA VAL A 62 12.84 17.28 6.47
C VAL A 62 13.59 16.00 6.11
N GLU A 63 14.87 16.13 5.77
CA GLU A 63 15.75 14.99 5.54
C GLU A 63 16.01 14.30 6.88
N LEU A 64 15.52 13.06 7.00
CA LEU A 64 15.81 12.21 8.16
C LEU A 64 16.88 11.19 7.74
N PRO A 65 17.85 10.87 8.61
CA PRO A 65 18.79 9.77 8.36
C PRO A 65 18.03 8.48 8.10
N GLU A 66 18.59 7.54 7.35
CA GLU A 66 17.95 6.24 7.05
C GLU A 66 17.50 5.55 8.36
N ARG A 67 16.18 5.37 8.53
CA ARG A 67 15.60 4.67 9.68
C ARG A 67 14.64 3.59 9.19
N ASP A 68 14.64 2.47 9.90
CA ASP A 68 13.61 1.44 9.73
C ASP A 68 12.23 2.00 10.15
N MET A 69 11.17 1.58 9.43
CA MET A 69 9.79 2.04 9.66
C MET A 69 9.30 1.69 11.06
N LEU A 70 9.77 0.57 11.62
CA LEU A 70 9.45 0.17 12.99
C LEU A 70 10.11 1.10 14.02
N THR A 71 11.36 1.53 13.78
CA THR A 71 12.05 2.50 14.64
C THR A 71 11.35 3.85 14.60
N LEU A 72 10.93 4.29 13.41
CA LEU A 72 10.14 5.52 13.25
C LEU A 72 8.85 5.50 14.09
N LEU A 73 8.08 4.41 14.04
CA LEU A 73 6.84 4.30 14.82
C LEU A 73 7.09 4.29 16.33
N LYS A 74 8.19 3.70 16.80
CA LYS A 74 8.59 3.75 18.22
C LYS A 74 8.89 5.18 18.66
N ASP A 75 9.61 5.94 17.83
CA ASP A 75 9.94 7.33 18.16
C ASP A 75 8.70 8.24 18.15
N ILE A 76 7.73 7.98 17.27
CA ILE A 76 6.42 8.66 17.30
C ILE A 76 5.67 8.32 18.60
N ALA A 77 5.64 7.03 18.98
CA ALA A 77 4.96 6.59 20.21
C ALA A 77 5.58 7.17 21.49
N LEU A 78 6.90 7.40 21.50
CA LEU A 78 7.62 8.05 22.58
C LEU A 78 7.54 9.59 22.53
N GLY A 79 6.86 10.16 21.53
CA GLY A 79 6.71 11.61 21.37
C GLY A 79 7.99 12.33 20.91
N ARG A 80 8.97 11.62 20.36
CA ARG A 80 10.24 12.19 19.88
C ARG A 80 10.12 12.79 18.48
N VAL A 81 9.15 12.30 17.70
CA VAL A 81 8.91 12.73 16.32
C VAL A 81 7.43 13.00 16.13
N GLU A 82 7.10 14.22 15.69
CA GLU A 82 5.77 14.55 15.22
C GLU A 82 5.61 14.11 13.76
N ALA A 83 4.65 13.22 13.52
CA ALA A 83 4.32 12.73 12.20
C ALA A 83 2.84 12.96 11.90
N SER A 84 2.54 13.26 10.63
CA SER A 84 1.16 13.39 10.17
C SER A 84 0.44 12.04 10.20
N ALA A 85 -0.90 12.07 10.33
CA ALA A 85 -1.73 10.87 10.28
C ALA A 85 -1.60 10.06 8.98
N GLY A 86 -1.15 10.69 7.87
CA GLY A 86 -0.84 10.00 6.62
C GLY A 86 0.46 9.20 6.72
N GLN A 87 1.51 9.80 7.29
CA GLN A 87 2.81 9.15 7.48
C GLN A 87 2.72 7.97 8.44
N ILE A 88 1.96 8.10 9.53
CA ILE A 88 1.73 6.99 10.48
C ILE A 88 1.06 5.80 9.77
N ARG A 89 0.03 6.06 8.95
CA ARG A 89 -0.66 5.00 8.18
C ARG A 89 0.27 4.33 7.16
N ALA A 90 1.08 5.11 6.45
CA ALA A 90 2.04 4.58 5.49
C ALA A 90 3.11 3.72 6.20
N ALA A 91 3.65 4.18 7.33
CA ALA A 91 4.62 3.43 8.12
C ALA A 91 4.03 2.11 8.63
N ILE A 92 2.81 2.10 9.17
CA ILE A 92 2.14 0.86 9.63
C ILE A 92 2.00 -0.16 8.50
N ALA A 93 1.65 0.29 7.28
CA ALA A 93 1.55 -0.59 6.12
C ALA A 93 2.92 -1.13 5.69
N ALA A 94 3.95 -0.29 5.70
CA ALA A 94 5.32 -0.66 5.30
C ALA A 94 5.98 -1.62 6.29
N VAL A 95 5.71 -1.49 7.60
CA VAL A 95 6.29 -2.36 8.65
C VAL A 95 6.07 -3.85 8.37
N GLN A 96 4.95 -4.21 7.73
CA GLN A 96 4.65 -5.61 7.40
C GLN A 96 5.62 -6.26 6.41
N TYR A 97 6.42 -5.45 5.70
CA TYR A 97 7.39 -5.87 4.69
C TYR A 97 8.83 -5.61 5.10
N THR A 98 9.06 -4.88 6.20
CA THR A 98 10.41 -4.63 6.75
C THR A 98 11.04 -5.87 7.40
N HIS A 99 10.22 -6.83 7.81
CA HIS A 99 10.66 -8.11 8.34
C HIS A 99 10.11 -9.25 7.48
N VAL A 100 11.00 -10.12 7.02
CA VAL A 100 10.65 -11.39 6.38
C VAL A 100 9.78 -12.15 7.39
N LYS A 101 8.51 -12.38 7.06
CA LYS A 101 7.67 -13.21 7.93
C LYS A 101 8.27 -14.60 7.92
N ARG A 102 8.13 -15.33 9.02
CA ARG A 102 8.59 -16.73 9.09
C ARG A 102 8.01 -17.60 7.95
N ALA A 103 6.86 -17.21 7.38
CA ALA A 103 6.24 -17.88 6.24
C ALA A 103 6.78 -17.45 4.85
N ASP A 104 7.51 -16.34 4.76
CA ASP A 104 8.10 -15.86 3.49
C ASP A 104 9.36 -16.67 3.13
N GLY A 105 10.06 -17.23 4.12
CA GLY A 105 11.06 -18.27 3.92
C GLY A 105 10.36 -19.62 3.78
N GLY A 106 10.36 -20.20 2.58
CA GLY A 106 9.76 -21.50 2.37
C GLY A 106 10.44 -22.57 3.25
N LYS A 107 9.65 -23.57 3.69
CA LYS A 107 10.13 -24.69 4.52
C LYS A 107 11.34 -25.42 3.88
N LYS A 108 11.45 -25.35 2.55
CA LYS A 108 12.55 -25.91 1.78
C LYS A 108 13.82 -25.08 1.93
N GLU A 109 13.72 -23.77 1.80
CA GLU A 109 14.82 -22.83 1.96
C GLU A 109 15.33 -22.83 3.41
N GLU A 110 14.44 -22.86 4.40
CA GLU A 110 14.80 -22.97 5.83
C GLU A 110 15.55 -24.28 6.12
N GLY A 111 15.06 -25.41 5.57
CA GLY A 111 15.75 -26.70 5.68
C GLY A 111 17.13 -26.71 5.00
N GLN A 112 17.24 -26.08 3.81
CA GLN A 112 18.52 -25.95 3.12
C GLN A 112 19.50 -25.05 3.85
N GLU A 113 19.06 -23.94 4.43
CA GLU A 113 19.91 -23.07 5.25
C GLU A 113 20.36 -23.76 6.54
N ALA A 114 19.45 -24.49 7.21
CA ALA A 114 19.79 -25.26 8.40
C ALA A 114 20.83 -26.34 8.07
N ALA A 115 20.67 -27.05 6.95
CA ALA A 115 21.65 -28.02 6.47
C ALA A 115 23.00 -27.38 6.15
N LYS A 116 23.01 -26.22 5.45
CA LYS A 116 24.24 -25.47 5.15
C LYS A 116 24.94 -25.00 6.43
N LYS A 117 24.20 -24.47 7.42
CA LYS A 117 24.75 -24.05 8.71
C LYS A 117 25.34 -25.23 9.48
N ALA A 118 24.67 -26.39 9.49
CA ALA A 118 25.20 -27.60 10.10
C ALA A 118 26.48 -28.11 9.41
N ALA A 119 26.54 -28.01 8.09
CA ALA A 119 27.69 -28.40 7.28
C ALA A 119 28.91 -27.46 7.40
N ALA A 120 28.76 -26.29 8.02
CA ALA A 120 29.86 -25.34 8.23
C ALA A 120 30.53 -25.45 9.62
N GLY A 121 30.02 -26.33 10.49
CA GLY A 121 30.47 -26.47 11.88
C GLY A 121 31.34 -27.72 12.13
N LYS A 122 31.15 -28.36 13.29
CA LYS A 122 31.86 -29.59 13.68
C LYS A 122 31.63 -30.78 12.75
N PHE A 123 30.60 -30.72 11.91
CA PHE A 123 30.28 -31.73 10.90
C PHE A 123 30.71 -31.32 9.48
N ALA A 124 31.52 -30.25 9.35
CA ALA A 124 32.07 -29.87 8.06
C ALA A 124 32.98 -30.97 7.50
N ALA A 125 32.97 -31.12 6.17
CA ALA A 125 33.84 -32.07 5.50
C ALA A 125 35.31 -31.76 5.82
N ALA A 126 36.00 -32.74 6.40
CA ALA A 126 37.43 -32.61 6.69
C ALA A 126 38.20 -32.38 5.38
N SER A 127 39.18 -31.48 5.43
CA SER A 127 40.09 -31.28 4.30
C SER A 127 40.76 -32.61 3.95
N ALA A 128 40.81 -32.94 2.66
CA ALA A 128 41.44 -34.16 2.20
C ALA A 128 42.89 -34.27 2.73
N PRO A 129 43.34 -35.46 3.17
CA PRO A 129 44.70 -35.65 3.65
C PRO A 129 45.70 -35.26 2.57
N ARG A 130 46.76 -34.55 2.97
CA ARG A 130 47.81 -34.13 2.05
C ARG A 130 48.57 -35.35 1.54
N LEU A 131 48.69 -35.47 0.23
CA LEU A 131 49.52 -36.50 -0.38
C LEU A 131 51.00 -36.18 -0.09
N VAL A 132 51.74 -37.17 0.39
CA VAL A 132 53.19 -37.09 0.64
C VAL A 132 53.98 -36.90 -0.68
N ALA A 133 53.36 -37.22 -1.81
CA ALA A 133 53.88 -36.93 -3.14
C ALA A 133 52.75 -36.59 -4.10
N ASN A 134 52.93 -35.56 -4.92
CA ASN A 134 52.03 -35.24 -6.01
C ASN A 134 52.73 -35.58 -7.34
N GLY A 135 52.25 -36.62 -8.04
CA GLY A 135 52.88 -37.08 -9.29
C GLY A 135 54.31 -37.62 -9.14
N GLY A 136 54.66 -38.20 -7.98
CA GLY A 136 55.98 -38.84 -7.76
C GLY A 136 57.11 -37.91 -7.26
N ARG A 137 56.84 -36.61 -7.05
CA ARG A 137 57.75 -35.71 -6.33
C ARG A 137 57.26 -35.50 -4.90
N LYS A 138 58.15 -35.63 -3.91
CA LYS A 138 57.86 -35.25 -2.52
C LYS A 138 57.45 -33.77 -2.48
N VAL A 139 56.34 -33.48 -1.82
CA VAL A 139 55.81 -32.13 -1.58
C VAL A 139 56.21 -31.67 -0.18
#